data_AF-A0A971JL07-F1
#
_entry.id   AF-A0A971JL07-F1
#
_cell.length_a   1.000
_cell.length_b   1.000
_cell.length_c   1.000
_cell.angle_alpha   90.00
_cell.angle_beta   90.00
_cell.angle_gamma   90.00
#
_symmetry.space_group_name_H-M   'P 1'
#
loop_
_entity.id
_entity.type
_entity.pdbx_description
1 polymer ?
#
loop_
_entity_poly.entity_id
_entity_poly.type
_entity_poly.pdbx_seq_one_letter_code
_entity_poly.pdbx_strand_id
1 'polypeptide(L)'
;MKIVNPEVRLLAGISQALEAEYTSEDTGWEGSPFAWIKKRPSRQVGKIGELLVAGWLAARGFNVSRSGDSDADRVIEGRRIEIKFSTLWANGNYKFQQLRDQRYEIA
;
A
#
# COMPACT_ATOMS: atom_id res chain seq x y z
N MET A 1 15.85 32.14 -7.14
CA MET A 1 17.21 32.00 -6.55
C MET A 1 18.22 31.86 -7.68
N LYS A 2 19.30 32.65 -7.73
CA LYS A 2 20.30 32.56 -8.81
C LYS A 2 21.47 31.67 -8.36
N ILE A 3 21.66 30.52 -9.00
CA ILE A 3 22.78 29.61 -8.71
C ILE A 3 24.04 30.12 -9.42
N VAL A 4 24.97 30.65 -8.61
CA VAL A 4 26.21 31.27 -9.12
C VAL A 4 27.37 30.27 -9.24
N ASN A 5 27.39 29.20 -8.43
CA ASN A 5 28.43 28.18 -8.46
C ASN A 5 28.19 27.22 -9.66
N PRO A 6 29.21 26.98 -10.52
CA PRO A 6 29.07 26.13 -11.71
C PRO A 6 28.77 24.66 -11.39
N GLU A 7 29.37 24.10 -10.33
CA GLU A 7 29.11 22.73 -9.88
C GLU A 7 27.66 22.57 -9.38
N VAL A 8 27.17 23.57 -8.64
CA VAL A 8 25.77 23.57 -8.18
C VAL A 8 24.79 23.72 -9.36
N ARG A 9 25.19 24.43 -10.43
CA ARG A 9 24.39 24.53 -11.66
C ARG A 9 24.32 23.19 -12.40
N LEU A 10 25.43 22.47 -12.47
CA LEU A 10 25.46 21.11 -13.02
C LEU A 10 24.56 20.17 -12.21
N LEU A 11 24.67 20.19 -10.88
CA LEU A 11 23.84 19.39 -9.98
C LEU A 11 22.34 19.72 -10.13
N ALA A 12 21.99 21.01 -10.29
CA ALA A 12 20.61 21.42 -10.53
C ALA A 12 20.07 20.89 -11.87
N GLY A 13 20.90 20.87 -12.92
CA GLY A 13 20.54 20.28 -14.21
C GLY A 13 20.27 18.77 -14.11
N ILE A 14 21.14 18.04 -13.39
CA ILE A 14 20.94 16.61 -13.12
C ILE A 14 19.65 16.39 -12.32
N SER A 15 19.41 17.21 -11.28
CA SER A 15 18.19 17.12 -10.47
C SER A 15 16.92 17.33 -11.29
N GLN A 16 16.91 18.28 -12.23
CA GLN A 16 15.75 18.53 -13.10
C GLN A 16 15.50 17.38 -14.09
N ALA A 17 16.57 16.80 -14.64
CA ALA A 17 16.45 15.63 -15.50
C ALA A 17 15.85 14.44 -14.75
N LEU A 18 16.30 14.20 -13.50
CA LEU A 18 15.75 13.17 -12.64
C LEU A 18 14.28 13.46 -12.26
N GLU A 19 13.96 14.69 -11.88
CA GLU A 19 12.59 15.07 -11.47
C GLU A 19 11.55 14.66 -12.53
N ALA A 20 11.85 14.82 -13.81
CA ALA A 20 10.96 14.41 -14.90
C ALA A 20 10.66 12.90 -14.92
N GLU A 21 11.62 12.06 -14.50
CA GLU A 21 11.46 10.61 -14.42
C GLU A 21 10.65 10.15 -13.20
N TYR A 22 10.66 10.95 -12.12
CA TYR A 22 10.01 10.59 -10.84
C TYR A 22 8.68 11.31 -10.58
N THR A 23 8.30 12.30 -11.38
CA THR A 23 7.06 13.08 -11.20
C THR A 23 5.87 12.50 -11.98
N SER A 24 5.93 11.25 -12.45
CA SER A 24 4.76 10.61 -13.06
C SER A 24 3.61 10.55 -12.04
N GLU A 25 2.63 11.44 -12.19
CA GLU A 25 1.54 11.56 -11.22
C GLU A 25 0.67 10.30 -11.30
N ASP A 26 0.68 9.53 -10.23
CA ASP A 26 -0.22 8.40 -10.02
C ASP A 26 -1.60 8.91 -9.61
N THR A 27 -2.31 9.50 -10.59
CA THR A 27 -3.64 10.12 -10.44
C THR A 27 -4.79 9.12 -10.34
N GLY A 28 -4.51 7.81 -10.47
CA GLY A 28 -5.55 6.77 -10.56
C GLY A 28 -6.47 6.64 -9.34
N TRP A 29 -6.13 7.31 -8.23
CA TRP A 29 -6.95 7.34 -7.01
C TRP A 29 -7.47 8.74 -6.66
N GLU A 30 -7.18 9.76 -7.46
CA GLU A 30 -7.62 11.11 -7.18
C GLU A 30 -9.16 11.19 -7.15
N GLY A 31 -9.72 11.91 -6.17
CA GLY A 31 -11.17 11.96 -5.92
C GLY A 31 -11.77 10.70 -5.26
N SER A 32 -11.02 9.61 -5.12
CA SER A 32 -11.48 8.39 -4.44
C SER A 32 -11.48 8.55 -2.91
N PRO A 33 -12.44 7.94 -2.17
CA PRO A 33 -12.37 7.86 -0.71
C PRO A 33 -11.13 7.08 -0.21
N PHE A 34 -10.42 6.37 -1.09
CA PHE A 34 -9.21 5.62 -0.78
C PHE A 34 -7.91 6.36 -1.12
N ALA A 35 -7.98 7.56 -1.72
CA ALA A 35 -6.82 8.32 -2.19
C ALA A 35 -5.76 8.55 -1.10
N TRP A 36 -6.22 8.81 0.13
CA TRP A 36 -5.36 9.12 1.26
C TRP A 36 -4.47 7.93 1.67
N ILE A 37 -4.87 6.69 1.35
CA ILE A 37 -4.14 5.47 1.72
C ILE A 37 -2.77 5.45 1.03
N LYS A 38 -2.68 5.89 -0.24
CA LYS A 38 -1.42 5.97 -0.98
C LYS A 38 -0.41 6.94 -0.37
N LYS A 39 -0.87 7.92 0.42
CA LYS A 39 -0.02 8.88 1.12
C LYS A 39 0.55 8.32 2.42
N ARG A 40 0.34 7.04 2.74
CA ARG A 40 0.81 6.38 3.97
C ARG A 40 2.05 5.52 3.69
N PRO A 41 2.95 5.33 4.67
CA PRO A 41 4.05 4.38 4.56
C PRO A 41 3.55 2.97 4.24
N SER A 42 4.31 2.21 3.46
CA SER A 42 3.94 0.85 2.98
C SER A 42 3.40 -0.07 4.09
N ARG A 43 4.05 -0.10 5.27
CA ARG A 43 3.57 -0.89 6.42
C ARG A 43 2.19 -0.47 6.92
N GLN A 44 1.89 0.84 6.90
CA GLN A 44 0.57 1.34 7.27
C GLN A 44 -0.47 1.00 6.20
N VAL A 45 -0.11 1.03 4.91
CA VAL A 45 -1.00 0.64 3.81
C VAL A 45 -1.49 -0.79 3.98
N GLY A 46 -0.59 -1.74 4.28
CA GLY A 46 -0.98 -3.12 4.59
C GLY A 46 -1.93 -3.20 5.79
N LYS A 47 -1.61 -2.49 6.88
CA LYS A 47 -2.45 -2.47 8.08
C LYS A 47 -3.85 -1.89 7.83
N ILE A 48 -3.93 -0.84 7.01
CA ILE A 48 -5.21 -0.23 6.63
C ILE A 48 -6.05 -1.21 5.81
N GLY A 49 -5.45 -1.89 4.83
CA GLY A 49 -6.12 -2.92 4.05
C GLY A 49 -6.67 -4.07 4.90
N GLU A 50 -5.88 -4.56 5.84
CA GLU A 50 -6.27 -5.56 6.83
C GLU A 50 -7.50 -5.12 7.65
N LEU A 51 -7.53 -3.86 8.09
CA LEU A 51 -8.66 -3.29 8.83
C LEU A 51 -9.90 -3.07 7.95
N LEU A 52 -9.72 -2.63 6.70
CA LEU A 52 -10.81 -2.43 5.75
C LEU A 52 -11.54 -3.74 5.44
N VAL A 53 -10.79 -4.80 5.12
CA VAL A 53 -11.37 -6.13 4.82
C VAL A 53 -12.04 -6.71 6.07
N ALA A 54 -11.38 -6.63 7.23
CA ALA A 54 -11.97 -7.10 8.49
C ALA A 54 -13.27 -6.38 8.84
N GLY A 55 -13.31 -5.05 8.71
CA GLY A 55 -14.50 -4.24 8.96
C GLY A 55 -15.62 -4.53 7.96
N TRP A 56 -15.28 -4.68 6.68
CA TRP A 56 -16.25 -5.05 5.64
C TRP A 56 -16.89 -6.41 5.90
N LEU A 57 -16.12 -7.43 6.29
CA LEU A 57 -16.65 -8.75 6.63
C LEU A 57 -17.48 -8.72 7.92
N ALA A 58 -17.03 -8.03 8.96
CA ALA A 58 -17.82 -7.87 10.18
C ALA A 58 -19.17 -7.17 9.90
N ALA A 59 -19.18 -6.13 9.06
CA ALA A 59 -20.41 -5.43 8.65
C ALA A 59 -21.37 -6.33 7.85
N ARG A 60 -20.86 -7.41 7.25
CA ARG A 60 -21.66 -8.43 6.55
C ARG A 60 -22.11 -9.57 7.47
N GLY A 61 -21.86 -9.47 8.78
CA GLY A 61 -22.30 -10.44 9.78
C GLY A 61 -21.32 -11.60 10.00
N PHE A 62 -20.11 -11.55 9.44
CA PHE A 62 -19.11 -12.58 9.71
C PHE A 62 -18.47 -12.38 11.10
N ASN A 63 -18.17 -13.49 11.76
CA ASN A 63 -17.37 -13.53 12.98
C ASN A 63 -15.91 -13.25 12.66
N VAL A 64 -15.43 -12.05 12.98
CA VAL A 64 -14.06 -11.60 12.70
C VAL A 64 -13.31 -11.30 14.00
N SER A 65 -12.17 -11.94 14.21
CA SER A 65 -11.28 -11.67 15.35
C SER A 65 -9.81 -11.65 14.92
N ARG A 66 -8.90 -11.17 15.80
CA ARG A 66 -7.45 -11.24 15.55
C ARG A 66 -6.96 -12.68 15.70
N SER A 67 -5.99 -13.08 14.89
CA SER A 67 -5.31 -14.39 14.94
C SER A 67 -4.55 -14.67 16.25
N GLY A 68 -4.07 -13.62 16.92
CA GLY A 68 -3.32 -13.71 18.18
C GLY A 68 -1.81 -13.98 18.00
N ASP A 69 -1.34 -14.24 16.78
CA ASP A 69 0.06 -14.45 16.43
C ASP A 69 0.37 -13.80 15.07
N SER A 70 1.59 -14.01 14.55
CA SER A 70 2.04 -13.45 13.26
C SER A 70 1.82 -14.38 12.06
N ASP A 71 1.15 -15.51 12.24
CA ASP A 71 1.00 -16.53 11.18
C ASP A 71 -0.30 -16.37 10.37
N ALA A 72 -1.15 -15.42 10.76
CA ALA A 72 -2.32 -14.97 10.03
C ALA A 72 -2.69 -13.57 10.52
N ASP A 73 -3.51 -12.83 9.79
CA ASP A 73 -4.02 -11.53 10.22
C ASP A 73 -5.30 -11.63 11.05
N ARG A 74 -6.23 -12.48 10.61
CA ARG A 74 -7.58 -12.63 11.19
C ARG A 74 -7.98 -14.07 11.34
N VAL A 75 -8.90 -14.33 12.26
CA VAL A 75 -9.75 -15.51 12.23
C VAL A 75 -11.13 -15.07 11.78
N ILE A 76 -11.62 -15.66 10.68
CA ILE A 76 -12.90 -15.33 10.07
C ILE A 76 -13.69 -16.63 9.98
N GLU A 77 -14.84 -16.72 10.68
CA GLU A 77 -15.62 -17.95 10.80
C GLU A 77 -14.80 -19.18 11.22
N GLY A 78 -13.92 -18.99 12.21
CA GLY A 78 -13.04 -20.04 12.71
C GLY A 78 -11.86 -20.38 11.79
N ARG A 79 -11.75 -19.77 10.60
CA ARG A 79 -10.65 -20.00 9.66
C ARG A 79 -9.57 -18.95 9.77
N ARG A 80 -8.31 -19.35 9.67
CA ARG A 80 -7.16 -18.43 9.73
C ARG A 80 -6.91 -17.80 8.37
N ILE A 81 -6.93 -16.47 8.29
CA ILE A 81 -6.88 -15.72 7.03
C ILE A 81 -5.72 -14.72 7.07
N GLU A 82 -4.91 -14.71 6.02
CA GLU A 82 -3.95 -13.66 5.71
C GLU A 82 -4.62 -12.64 4.77
N ILE A 83 -4.45 -11.34 4.98
CA ILE A 83 -5.07 -10.31 4.15
C ILE A 83 -3.98 -9.56 3.40
N LYS A 84 -3.94 -9.73 2.06
CA LYS A 84 -3.07 -8.94 1.19
C LYS A 84 -3.82 -7.77 0.58
N PHE A 85 -3.23 -6.58 0.70
CA PHE A 85 -3.80 -5.36 0.15
C PHE A 85 -2.84 -4.73 -0.85
N SER A 86 -3.40 -4.31 -1.99
CA SER A 86 -2.69 -3.57 -3.03
C SER A 86 -3.54 -2.38 -3.46
N THR A 87 -2.89 -1.32 -3.89
CA THR A 87 -3.54 -0.22 -4.62
C THR A 87 -3.20 -0.36 -6.09
N LEU A 88 -3.91 0.33 -7.00
CA LEU A 88 -3.59 0.33 -8.43
C LEU A 88 -2.20 0.95 -8.60
N TRP A 89 -1.26 0.29 -9.27
CA TRP A 89 0.07 0.84 -9.53
C TRP A 89 0.03 1.75 -10.77
N ALA A 90 1.06 2.57 -10.96
CA ALA A 90 1.17 3.48 -12.11
C ALA A 90 1.06 2.77 -13.47
N ASN A 91 1.42 1.49 -13.55
CA ASN A 91 1.28 0.66 -14.77
C ASN A 91 -0.12 0.05 -14.96
N GLY A 92 -1.11 0.46 -14.16
CA GLY A 92 -2.50 -0.01 -14.24
C GLY A 92 -2.75 -1.40 -13.65
N ASN A 93 -1.78 -2.00 -12.96
CA ASN A 93 -1.93 -3.34 -12.37
C ASN A 93 -1.98 -3.31 -10.84
N TYR A 94 -2.57 -4.35 -10.25
CA TYR A 94 -2.44 -4.64 -8.83
C TYR A 94 -1.32 -5.65 -8.61
N LYS A 95 -0.51 -5.43 -7.58
CA LYS A 95 0.55 -6.35 -7.20
C LYS A 95 0.40 -6.77 -5.75
N PHE A 96 0.25 -8.07 -5.54
CA PHE A 96 0.23 -8.69 -4.22
C PHE A 96 1.56 -9.42 -4.03
N GLN A 97 2.19 -9.22 -2.88
CA GLN A 97 3.49 -9.81 -2.57
C GLN A 97 3.46 -10.45 -1.17
N GLN A 98 4.54 -11.18 -0.85
CA GLN A 98 4.79 -11.70 0.50
C GLN A 98 3.77 -12.74 0.95
N LEU A 99 3.30 -13.60 0.04
CA LEU A 99 2.76 -14.91 0.43
C LEU A 99 3.93 -15.74 1.00
N ARG A 100 3.72 -16.34 2.16
CA ARG A 100 4.76 -17.04 2.93
C ARG A 100 4.20 -18.37 3.41
N ASP A 101 5.09 -19.31 3.71
CA ASP A 101 4.71 -20.54 4.39
C ASP A 101 4.41 -20.21 5.87
N GLN A 102 3.13 -19.96 6.15
CA GLN A 102 2.60 -19.59 7.47
C GLN A 102 1.27 -20.31 7.70
N ARG A 103 0.81 -20.35 8.95
CA ARG A 103 -0.39 -21.08 9.37
C ARG A 103 -1.69 -20.32 9.07
N TYR A 104 -1.88 -19.84 7.84
CA TYR A 104 -3.17 -19.37 7.33
C TYR A 104 -3.76 -20.39 6.36
N GLU A 105 -5.09 -20.47 6.28
CA GLU A 105 -5.82 -21.34 5.36
C GLU A 105 -6.11 -20.65 4.02
N ILE A 106 -6.28 -19.32 4.04
CA ILE A 106 -6.67 -18.49 2.89
C ILE A 106 -5.86 -17.19 2.89
N ALA A 107 -5.47 -16.71 1.71
CA ALA A 107 -4.80 -15.43 1.49
C ALA A 107 -5.35 -14.67 0.27
#